data_AF-A0A2M8FIJ5-F1
#
_entry.id   AF-A0A2M8FIJ5-F1
#
_cell.length_a   1.000
_cell.length_b   1.000
_cell.length_c   1.000
_cell.angle_alpha   90.00
_cell.angle_beta   90.00
_cell.angle_gamma   90.00
#
_symmetry.space_group_name_H-M   'P 1'
#
loop_
_entity.id
_entity.type
_entity.pdbx_description
1 polymer ?
#
loop_
_entity_poly.entity_id
_entity_poly.type
_entity_poly.pdbx_seq_one_letter_code
_entity_poly.pdbx_strand_id
1 'polypeptide(L)'
;MEPLDFCRVKKIDTKGFGFLKSLHYPSDIFFHFSQIKKEEFREKLNDMKRGEFFLFFISKQQKDGRRKVAELYYSLDTVPGEYLQPFAERILAEFESGKTNIFDLIFVFNEFRRINFLTEELLTKILSSKRI
;
A
#
# COMPACT_ATOMS: atom_id res chain seq x y z
N MET A 1 -1.37 17.49 -2.89
CA MET A 1 -0.32 16.46 -2.72
C MET A 1 -0.92 15.13 -3.15
N GLU A 2 -0.16 14.27 -3.83
CA GLU A 2 -0.65 12.93 -4.19
C GLU A 2 -0.63 12.04 -2.94
N PRO A 3 -1.68 11.23 -2.68
CA PRO A 3 -1.79 10.46 -1.46
C PRO A 3 -0.91 9.20 -1.50
N LEU A 4 -0.47 8.76 -0.32
CA LEU A 4 0.13 7.45 -0.16
C LEU A 4 -0.94 6.36 -0.25
N ASP A 5 -0.59 5.28 -0.92
CA ASP A 5 -1.44 4.12 -1.14
C ASP A 5 -0.67 2.85 -0.78
N PHE A 6 -1.38 1.73 -0.70
CA PHE A 6 -0.77 0.43 -0.49
C PHE A 6 -1.45 -0.66 -1.30
N CYS A 7 -0.69 -1.69 -1.68
CA CYS A 7 -1.23 -2.81 -2.42
C CYS A 7 -0.48 -4.10 -2.11
N ARG A 8 -1.26 -5.17 -1.89
CA ARG A 8 -0.78 -6.54 -1.94
C ARG A 8 -0.54 -6.97 -3.38
N VAL A 9 0.70 -7.19 -3.76
CA VAL A 9 1.07 -7.62 -5.11
C VAL A 9 0.75 -9.10 -5.27
N LYS A 10 -0.21 -9.42 -6.14
CA LYS A 10 -0.67 -10.80 -6.37
C LYS A 10 0.14 -11.54 -7.43
N LYS A 11 0.49 -10.83 -8.52
CA LYS A 11 1.24 -11.39 -9.64
C LYS A 11 1.92 -10.27 -10.41
N ILE A 12 3.07 -10.63 -10.96
CA ILE A 12 3.92 -9.84 -11.82
C ILE A 12 3.82 -10.44 -13.23
N ASP A 13 3.59 -9.60 -14.24
CA ASP A 13 3.58 -10.07 -15.62
C ASP A 13 5.01 -10.40 -16.07
N THR A 14 5.17 -11.46 -16.88
CA THR A 14 6.47 -11.88 -17.44
C THR A 14 7.13 -10.79 -18.27
N LYS A 15 6.37 -9.81 -18.77
CA LYS A 15 6.84 -8.69 -19.58
C LYS A 15 7.42 -7.52 -18.80
N GLY A 16 7.54 -7.58 -17.47
CA GLY A 16 8.22 -6.50 -16.76
C GLY A 16 7.30 -5.48 -16.07
N PHE A 17 5.97 -5.64 -16.11
CA PHE A 17 5.02 -4.68 -15.51
C PHE A 17 3.87 -5.32 -14.75
N GLY A 18 3.10 -4.48 -14.05
CA GLY A 18 1.85 -4.89 -13.42
C GLY A 18 0.94 -3.71 -13.09
N PHE A 19 -0.13 -4.01 -12.36
CA PHE A 19 -1.15 -3.07 -11.96
C PHE A 19 -1.42 -3.20 -10.45
N LEU A 20 -1.37 -2.08 -9.74
CA LEU A 20 -1.66 -1.99 -8.31
C LEU A 20 -3.09 -1.48 -8.12
N LYS A 21 -3.84 -2.13 -7.23
CA LYS A 21 -5.12 -1.59 -6.75
C LYS A 21 -4.85 -0.34 -5.91
N SER A 22 -5.76 0.62 -5.98
CA SER A 22 -5.68 1.88 -5.24
C SER A 22 -6.84 2.01 -4.27
N LEU A 23 -6.56 2.59 -3.10
CA LEU A 23 -7.59 3.03 -2.16
C LEU A 23 -8.24 4.36 -2.55
N HIS A 24 -7.55 5.16 -3.37
CA HIS A 24 -7.93 6.55 -3.68
C HIS A 24 -8.51 6.72 -5.07
N TYR A 25 -8.16 5.82 -6.00
CA TYR A 25 -8.53 5.92 -7.40
C TYR A 25 -9.29 4.67 -7.87
N PRO A 26 -10.33 4.84 -8.71
CA PRO A 26 -11.11 3.71 -9.22
C PRO A 26 -10.34 2.85 -10.22
N SER A 27 -9.37 3.45 -10.91
CA SER A 27 -8.54 2.79 -11.92
C SER A 27 -7.28 2.21 -11.32
N ASP A 28 -6.85 1.06 -11.86
CA ASP A 28 -5.60 0.44 -11.45
C ASP A 28 -4.40 1.29 -11.84
N ILE A 29 -3.38 1.27 -10.97
CA ILE A 29 -2.17 2.08 -11.12
C ILE A 29 -1.10 1.25 -11.80
N PHE A 30 -0.62 1.73 -12.95
CA PHE A 30 0.44 1.05 -13.68
C PHE A 30 1.78 1.19 -12.94
N PHE A 31 2.54 0.09 -12.89
CA PHE A 31 3.91 0.10 -12.38
C PHE A 31 4.81 -0.82 -13.20
N HIS A 32 6.11 -0.51 -13.24
CA HIS A 32 7.12 -1.29 -13.96
C HIS A 32 8.14 -1.88 -12.97
N PHE A 33 8.60 -3.12 -13.17
CA PHE A 33 9.53 -3.81 -12.25
C PHE A 33 10.91 -3.16 -12.17
N SER A 34 11.29 -2.32 -13.14
CA SER A 34 12.52 -1.53 -13.02
C SER A 34 12.48 -0.57 -11.82
N GLN A 35 11.30 -0.23 -11.30
CA GLN A 35 11.15 0.58 -10.09
C GLN A 35 11.47 -0.21 -8.81
N ILE A 36 11.48 -1.54 -8.88
CA ILE A 36 11.89 -2.42 -7.78
C ILE A 36 13.42 -2.54 -7.80
N LYS A 37 14.07 -1.70 -6.99
CA LYS A 37 15.55 -1.56 -6.96
C LYS A 37 16.28 -2.55 -6.05
N LYS A 38 15.60 -3.21 -5.10
CA LYS A 38 16.26 -4.13 -4.18
C LYS A 38 16.31 -5.53 -4.80
N GLU A 39 17.50 -6.09 -5.00
CA GLU A 39 17.69 -7.41 -5.65
C GLU A 39 17.04 -8.55 -4.87
N GLU A 40 17.16 -8.56 -3.54
CA GLU A 40 16.46 -9.52 -2.66
C GLU A 40 14.94 -9.53 -2.88
N PHE A 41 14.37 -8.42 -3.37
CA PHE A 41 12.94 -8.30 -3.62
C PHE A 41 12.56 -8.89 -4.98
N ARG A 42 13.46 -8.87 -5.96
CA ARG A 42 13.26 -9.56 -7.24
C ARG A 42 13.25 -11.08 -7.06
N GLU A 43 14.15 -11.59 -6.24
CA GLU A 43 14.23 -13.02 -5.90
C GLU A 43 13.02 -13.44 -5.06
N LYS A 44 12.69 -12.70 -4.00
CA LYS A 44 11.47 -12.93 -3.21
C LYS A 44 10.20 -12.86 -4.04
N LEU A 45 10.11 -11.99 -5.05
CA LEU A 45 8.92 -11.95 -5.92
C LEU A 45 8.78 -13.18 -6.82
N ASN A 46 9.89 -13.85 -7.16
CA ASN A 46 9.88 -15.11 -7.92
C ASN A 46 9.59 -16.32 -7.01
N ASP A 47 10.08 -16.30 -5.77
CA ASP A 47 10.01 -17.43 -4.83
C ASP A 47 8.84 -17.36 -3.84
N MET A 48 8.31 -16.17 -3.51
CA MET A 48 7.21 -16.02 -2.56
C MET A 48 5.92 -16.59 -3.14
N LYS A 49 5.19 -17.31 -2.29
CA LYS A 49 3.83 -17.74 -2.59
C LYS A 49 2.99 -16.51 -2.94
N ARG A 50 2.21 -16.61 -4.02
CA ARG A 50 1.32 -15.54 -4.50
C ARG A 50 0.56 -14.92 -3.33
N GLY A 51 0.75 -13.62 -3.12
CA GLY A 51 0.04 -12.86 -2.10
C GLY A 51 0.78 -12.65 -0.77
N GLU A 52 2.10 -12.71 -0.66
CA GLU A 52 2.75 -12.34 0.63
C GLU A 52 3.51 -11.00 0.58
N PHE A 53 3.41 -10.27 -0.53
CA PHE A 53 4.17 -9.03 -0.73
C PHE A 53 3.28 -7.79 -0.78
N PHE A 54 3.64 -6.77 0.00
CA PHE A 54 2.96 -5.48 0.04
C PHE A 54 3.91 -4.36 -0.39
N LEU A 55 3.36 -3.37 -1.08
CA LEU A 55 4.04 -2.14 -1.46
C LEU A 55 3.26 -0.95 -0.95
N PHE A 56 3.99 0.08 -0.53
CA PHE A 56 3.45 1.42 -0.36
C PHE A 56 3.92 2.27 -1.54
N PHE A 57 3.06 3.14 -2.07
CA PHE A 57 3.41 3.90 -3.26
C PHE A 57 2.65 5.22 -3.37
N ILE A 58 3.23 6.13 -4.12
CA ILE A 58 2.57 7.36 -4.57
C ILE A 58 2.43 7.27 -6.09
N SER A 59 1.24 7.58 -6.59
CA SER A 59 0.96 7.59 -8.03
C SER A 59 0.80 9.03 -8.55
N LYS A 60 1.08 9.25 -9.83
CA LYS A 60 0.82 10.51 -10.54
C LYS A 60 0.02 10.26 -11.81
N GLN A 61 -0.96 11.13 -12.07
CA GLN A 61 -1.65 11.13 -13.36
C GLN A 61 -0.71 11.59 -14.47
N GLN A 62 -0.75 10.86 -15.58
CA GLN A 62 0.03 11.14 -16.77
C GLN A 62 -0.80 11.92 -17.79
N LYS A 63 -0.15 12.44 -18.84
CA LYS A 63 -0.82 13.18 -19.93
C LYS A 63 -1.87 12.34 -20.67
N ASP A 64 -1.72 11.02 -20.69
CA ASP A 64 -2.67 10.07 -21.29
C ASP A 64 -3.89 9.76 -20.39
N GLY A 65 -4.01 10.44 -19.25
CA GLY A 65 -5.07 10.25 -18.26
C GLY A 65 -4.86 9.05 -17.33
N ARG A 66 -3.89 8.16 -17.60
CA ARG A 66 -3.60 7.00 -16.76
C ARG A 66 -2.76 7.41 -15.55
N ARG A 67 -2.83 6.64 -14.47
CA ARG A 67 -1.97 6.85 -13.30
C ARG A 67 -0.84 5.84 -13.30
N LYS A 68 0.37 6.32 -12.98
CA LYS A 68 1.58 5.50 -12.85
C LYS A 68 2.20 5.70 -11.48
N VAL A 69 2.84 4.66 -10.95
CA VAL A 69 3.66 4.77 -9.74
C VAL A 69 4.80 5.76 -10.00
N ALA A 70 4.87 6.80 -9.17
CA ALA A 70 5.94 7.79 -9.16
C ALA A 70 7.01 7.44 -8.12
N GLU A 71 6.57 7.01 -6.93
CA GLU A 71 7.43 6.66 -5.81
C GLU A 71 6.97 5.35 -5.18
N LEU A 72 7.91 4.55 -4.69
CA LEU A 72 7.67 3.20 -4.18
C LEU A 72 8.49 2.97 -2.92
N TYR A 73 7.83 2.40 -1.92
CA TYR A 73 8.34 2.13 -0.60
C TYR A 73 7.99 0.69 -0.21
N TYR A 74 8.94 0.01 0.44
CA TYR A 74 8.77 -1.40 0.85
C TYR A 74 8.26 -1.55 2.27
N SER A 75 8.31 -0.46 3.03
CA SER A 75 8.04 -0.45 4.47
C SER A 75 7.69 0.97 4.89
N LEU A 76 6.82 1.10 5.88
CA LEU A 76 6.21 2.38 6.22
C LEU A 76 7.20 3.37 6.89
N ASP A 77 8.26 2.86 7.52
CA ASP A 77 9.37 3.65 8.08
C ASP A 77 10.21 4.38 7.02
N THR A 78 10.13 3.95 5.76
CA THR A 78 10.84 4.62 4.65
C THR A 78 10.00 5.70 3.97
N VAL A 79 8.73 5.82 4.35
CA VAL A 79 7.81 6.81 3.79
C VAL A 79 8.04 8.17 4.47
N PRO A 80 8.08 9.29 3.72
CA PRO A 80 8.19 10.62 4.32
C PRO A 80 7.02 10.90 5.28
N GLY A 81 7.33 11.49 6.44
CA GLY A 81 6.37 11.67 7.54
C GLY A 81 5.09 12.44 7.17
N GLU A 82 5.18 13.34 6.19
CA GLU A 82 4.04 14.13 5.68
C GLU A 82 2.90 13.28 5.09
N TYR A 83 3.19 12.04 4.70
CA TYR A 83 2.19 11.12 4.16
C TYR A 83 1.54 10.21 5.21
N LEU A 84 2.15 10.06 6.39
CA LEU A 84 1.75 9.03 7.35
C LEU A 84 0.39 9.31 8.00
N GLN A 85 0.14 10.55 8.41
CA GLN A 85 -1.12 10.93 9.06
C GLN A 85 -2.33 10.81 8.11
N PRO A 86 -2.33 11.41 6.91
CA PRO A 86 -3.43 11.23 5.96
C PRO A 86 -3.64 9.76 5.55
N PHE A 87 -2.55 8.99 5.49
CA PHE A 87 -2.65 7.56 5.21
C PHE A 87 -3.31 6.78 6.35
N ALA A 88 -2.97 7.06 7.60
CA ALA A 88 -3.61 6.43 8.75
C ALA A 88 -5.12 6.70 8.80
N GLU A 89 -5.54 7.93 8.51
CA GLU A 89 -6.95 8.31 8.41
C GLU A 89 -7.66 7.53 7.29
N ARG A 90 -7.00 7.37 6.13
CA ARG A 90 -7.56 6.57 5.03
C ARG A 90 -7.73 5.09 5.41
N ILE A 91 -6.74 4.51 6.10
CA ILE A 91 -6.77 3.12 6.56
C ILE A 91 -7.87 2.92 7.59
N LEU A 92 -8.04 3.89 8.51
CA LEU A 92 -9.13 3.85 9.47
C LEU A 92 -10.50 3.86 8.78
N ALA A 93 -10.69 4.71 7.76
CA ALA A 93 -11.92 4.70 6.97
C ALA A 93 -12.16 3.34 6.29
N GLU A 94 -11.10 2.64 5.85
CA GLU A 94 -11.24 1.28 5.33
C GLU A 94 -11.63 0.27 6.42
N PHE A 95 -11.15 0.41 7.65
CA PHE A 95 -11.59 -0.40 8.78
C PHE A 95 -13.06 -0.14 9.11
N GLU A 96 -13.59 1.07 8.98
CA GLU A 96 -14.98 1.37 9.35
C GLU A 96 -16.01 0.84 8.34
N SER A 97 -15.78 1.07 7.04
CA SER A 97 -16.78 0.78 5.99
C SER A 97 -16.19 0.36 4.64
N GLY A 98 -14.87 0.16 4.59
CA GLY A 98 -14.15 -0.14 3.36
C GLY A 98 -14.42 -1.53 2.77
N LYS A 99 -13.90 -1.73 1.56
CA LYS A 99 -13.95 -3.01 0.84
C LYS A 99 -12.59 -3.71 0.81
N THR A 100 -11.54 -3.07 1.31
CA THR A 100 -10.19 -3.65 1.38
C THR A 100 -10.19 -4.90 2.26
N ASN A 101 -9.47 -5.94 1.86
CA ASN A 101 -9.40 -7.19 2.62
C ASN A 101 -8.89 -6.94 4.06
N ILE A 102 -9.53 -7.55 5.06
CA ILE A 102 -9.20 -7.30 6.46
C ILE A 102 -7.76 -7.70 6.83
N PHE A 103 -7.22 -8.78 6.23
CA PHE A 103 -5.84 -9.19 6.47
C PHE A 103 -4.83 -8.20 5.89
N ASP A 104 -5.17 -7.59 4.75
CA ASP A 104 -4.36 -6.54 4.14
C ASP A 104 -4.35 -5.28 5.02
N LEU A 105 -5.48 -4.95 5.67
CA LEU A 105 -5.55 -3.86 6.64
C LEU A 105 -4.78 -4.16 7.94
N ILE A 106 -4.87 -5.39 8.46
CA ILE A 106 -4.09 -5.84 9.63
C ILE A 106 -2.59 -5.76 9.35
N PHE A 107 -2.15 -6.09 8.13
CA PHE A 107 -0.76 -5.90 7.73
C PHE A 107 -0.31 -4.44 7.89
N VAL A 108 -1.09 -3.49 7.36
CA VAL A 108 -0.76 -2.05 7.46
C VAL A 108 -0.81 -1.56 8.90
N PHE A 109 -1.77 -2.05 9.70
CA PHE A 109 -1.84 -1.76 11.11
C PHE A 109 -0.57 -2.21 11.86
N ASN A 110 -0.06 -3.41 11.55
CA ASN A 110 1.19 -3.91 12.13
C ASN A 110 2.39 -3.06 11.69
N GLU A 111 2.40 -2.55 10.47
CA GLU A 111 3.43 -1.60 10.02
C GLU A 111 3.39 -0.30 10.82
N PHE A 112 2.20 0.29 11.05
CA PHE A 112 2.05 1.46 11.92
C PHE A 112 2.53 1.20 13.36
N ARG A 113 2.21 0.02 13.90
CA ARG A 113 2.68 -0.40 15.23
C ARG A 113 4.19 -0.50 15.28
N ARG A 114 4.82 -1.10 14.25
CA ARG A 114 6.28 -1.27 14.16
C ARG A 114 7.02 0.07 14.19
N ILE A 115 6.45 1.10 13.58
CA ILE A 115 7.05 2.43 13.53
C ILE A 115 6.59 3.36 14.67
N ASN A 116 5.90 2.84 15.68
CA ASN A 116 5.35 3.59 16.82
C ASN A 116 4.47 4.80 16.42
N PHE A 117 3.70 4.66 15.34
CA PHE A 117 2.83 5.74 14.84
C PHE A 117 1.39 5.65 15.36
N LEU A 118 1.01 4.53 15.99
CA LEU A 118 -0.34 4.35 16.51
C LEU A 118 -0.57 5.18 17.78
N THR A 119 -1.56 6.06 17.75
CA THR A 119 -2.12 6.69 18.95
C THR A 119 -3.14 5.77 19.63
N GLU A 120 -3.38 5.96 20.93
CA GLU A 120 -4.43 5.23 21.65
C GLU A 120 -5.82 5.44 21.02
N GLU A 121 -6.07 6.64 20.50
CA GLU A 121 -7.30 6.95 19.78
C GLU A 121 -7.45 6.09 18.51
N LEU A 122 -6.40 5.99 17.69
CA LEU A 122 -6.44 5.19 16.46
C LEU A 122 -6.62 3.70 16.77
N LEU A 123 -5.93 3.20 17.80
CA LEU A 123 -6.07 1.83 18.29
C LEU A 123 -7.52 1.55 18.71
N THR A 124 -8.12 2.45 19.50
CA THR A 124 -9.49 2.31 19.99
C THR A 124 -10.48 2.26 18.83
N LYS A 125 -10.35 3.16 17.84
CA LYS A 125 -11.26 3.18 16.68
C LYS A 125 -11.14 1.89 15.85
N ILE A 126 -9.93 1.38 15.64
CA ILE A 126 -9.71 0.12 14.93
C ILE A 126 -10.32 -1.05 15.69
N LEU A 127 -10.11 -1.16 17.01
CA LEU A 127 -10.70 -2.23 17.82
C LEU A 127 -12.23 -2.15 17.92
N SER A 128 -12.80 -0.95 17.82
CA SER A 128 -14.25 -0.76 17.77
C SER A 128 -14.87 -0.94 16.37
N SER A 129 -14.04 -1.20 15.36
CA SER A 129 -14.52 -1.39 13.99
C SER A 129 -15.45 -2.60 13.92
N LYS A 130 -16.54 -2.47 13.16
CA LYS A 130 -17.47 -3.56 12.86
C LYS A 130 -16.86 -4.68 11.99
N ARG A 131 -15.63 -4.51 11.52
CA ARG A 131 -14.92 -5.43 10.63
C ARG A 131 -13.92 -6.35 11.35
N ILE A 132 -13.67 -6.10 12.63
CA ILE A 132 -12.86 -6.94 13.54
C ILE A 132 -13.83 -7.60 14.53
#